data_AF-A0A814VK44-F1
#
_entry.id   AF-A0A814VK44-F1
#
_cell.length_a   1.000
_cell.length_b   1.000
_cell.length_c   1.000
_cell.angle_alpha   90.00
_cell.angle_beta   90.00
_cell.angle_gamma   90.00
#
_symmetry.space_group_name_H-M   'P 1'
#
loop_
_entity.id
_entity.type
_entity.pdbx_description
1 polymer ?
#
loop_
_entity_poly.entity_id
_entity_poly.type
_entity_poly.pdbx_seq_one_letter_code
_entity_poly.pdbx_strand_id
1 'polypeptide(L)'
;MVHFFRGRRFETFDQVEAACREFFEFKKPHWYRDQIQQLAERWRKVIENDGLYFEEYLLWVLNKLMRKKEFCASGRELYAQH
;
A
#
# COMPACT_ATOMS: atom_id res chain seq x y z
N MET A 1 -2.06 -11.16 3.56
CA MET A 1 -1.73 -10.80 2.16
C MET A 1 -0.25 -10.41 2.13
N VAL A 2 0.58 -11.07 1.32
CA VAL A 2 2.01 -10.78 1.27
C VAL A 2 2.22 -9.50 0.45
N HIS A 3 2.76 -8.45 1.09
CA HIS A 3 3.10 -7.21 0.41
C HIS A 3 4.48 -7.35 -0.22
N PHE A 4 4.52 -7.63 -1.53
CA PHE A 4 5.73 -8.00 -2.29
C PHE A 4 6.93 -7.05 -2.09
N PHE A 5 6.68 -5.74 -1.96
CA PHE A 5 7.74 -4.74 -1.78
C PHE A 5 8.09 -4.45 -0.31
N ARG A 6 7.31 -4.95 0.65
CA ARG A 6 7.48 -4.58 2.06
C ARG A 6 8.78 -5.17 2.61
N GLY A 7 9.69 -4.30 3.06
CA GLY A 7 10.98 -4.68 3.64
C GLY A 7 12.12 -4.84 2.63
N ARG A 8 11.86 -4.67 1.32
CA ARG A 8 12.91 -4.64 0.30
C ARG A 8 13.53 -3.23 0.26
N ARG A 9 14.86 -3.17 0.11
CA ARG A 9 15.62 -1.93 -0.15
C ARG A 9 16.23 -2.03 -1.55
N PHE A 10 16.24 -0.92 -2.27
CA PHE A 10 16.81 -0.82 -3.61
C PHE A 10 17.83 0.32 -3.61
N GLU A 11 19.00 0.08 -4.21
CA GLU A 11 20.11 1.02 -4.28
C GLU A 11 20.26 1.61 -5.69
N THR A 12 19.69 0.93 -6.70
CA THR A 12 19.72 1.37 -8.09
C THR A 12 18.35 1.30 -8.75
N PHE A 13 18.18 2.05 -9.83
CA PHE A 13 16.96 2.00 -10.65
C PHE A 13 16.73 0.61 -11.25
N ASP A 14 17.79 -0.04 -11.73
CA ASP A 14 17.70 -1.38 -12.34
C ASP A 14 17.16 -2.43 -11.36
N GLN A 15 17.50 -2.31 -10.07
CA GLN A 15 16.96 -3.20 -9.04
C GLN A 15 15.45 -2.98 -8.83
N VAL A 16 14.98 -1.75 -8.95
CA VAL A 16 13.54 -1.45 -8.90
C VAL A 16 12.83 -2.02 -10.12
N GLU A 17 13.40 -1.84 -11.32
CA GLU A 17 12.81 -2.36 -12.55
C GLU A 17 12.72 -3.89 -12.52
N ALA A 18 13.79 -4.57 -12.11
CA ALA A 18 13.81 -6.03 -11.97
C ALA A 18 12.74 -6.52 -10.98
N ALA A 19 12.62 -5.87 -9.82
CA ALA A 19 11.60 -6.22 -8.83
C ALA A 19 10.17 -5.97 -9.36
N CYS A 20 9.95 -4.93 -10.16
CA CYS A 20 8.67 -4.69 -10.83
C CYS A 20 8.34 -5.81 -11.83
N ARG A 21 9.31 -6.24 -12.65
CA ARG A 21 9.10 -7.37 -13.58
C ARG A 21 8.73 -8.65 -12.82
N GLU A 22 9.50 -8.99 -11.79
CA GLU A 22 9.26 -10.15 -10.91
C GLU A 22 7.84 -10.11 -10.29
N PHE A 23 7.39 -8.93 -9.83
CA PHE A 23 6.06 -8.78 -9.25
C PHE A 23 4.94 -9.13 -10.24
N PHE A 24 5.08 -8.69 -11.50
CA PHE A 24 4.06 -8.89 -12.52
C PHE A 24 4.10 -10.29 -13.14
N GLU A 25 5.28 -10.87 -13.31
CA GLU A 25 5.46 -12.25 -13.79
C GLU A 25 4.85 -13.29 -12.85
N PHE A 26 4.89 -13.03 -11.54
CA PHE A 26 4.27 -13.91 -10.54
C PHE A 26 2.73 -13.90 -10.58
N LYS A 27 2.09 -12.99 -11.33
CA LYS A 27 0.62 -12.92 -11.38
C LYS A 27 0.06 -13.98 -12.32
N LYS A 28 -0.99 -14.66 -11.86
CA LYS A 28 -1.77 -15.58 -12.70
C LYS A 28 -2.46 -14.80 -13.84
N PRO A 29 -2.69 -15.39 -15.02
CA PRO A 29 -3.33 -14.69 -16.14
C PRO A 29 -4.70 -14.08 -15.81
N HIS A 30 -5.49 -14.73 -14.96
CA HIS A 30 -6.81 -14.21 -14.53
C HIS A 30 -6.72 -13.11 -13.46
N TRP A 31 -5.55 -12.85 -12.87
CA TRP A 31 -5.41 -11.93 -11.74
C TRP A 31 -5.96 -10.54 -12.06
N TYR A 32 -5.61 -9.99 -13.24
CA TYR A 32 -6.12 -8.68 -13.66
C TYR A 32 -7.63 -8.69 -13.90
N ARG A 33 -8.16 -9.76 -14.51
CA ARG A 33 -9.60 -9.93 -14.73
C ARG A 33 -10.35 -9.93 -13.40
N ASP A 34 -9.85 -10.66 -12.41
CA ASP A 34 -10.47 -10.76 -11.10
C ASP A 34 -10.47 -9.40 -10.38
N GLN A 35 -9.40 -8.61 -10.52
CA GLN A 35 -9.36 -7.24 -9.98
C GLN A 35 -10.39 -6.32 -10.65
N ILE A 36 -10.59 -6.45 -11.96
CA ILE A 36 -11.61 -5.68 -12.70
C ILE A 36 -13.01 -6.09 -12.25
N GLN A 37 -13.27 -7.39 -12.07
CA GLN A 37 -14.57 -7.89 -11.60
C GLN A 37 -14.93 -7.39 -10.20
N GLN A 38 -13.94 -7.13 -9.34
CA GLN A 38 -14.16 -6.54 -8.02
C GLN A 38 -14.65 -5.08 -8.06
N LEU A 39 -14.60 -4.38 -9.20
CA LEU A 39 -15.08 -3.00 -9.29
C LEU A 39 -16.57 -2.86 -8.96
N ALA A 40 -17.40 -3.83 -9.39
CA ALA A 40 -18.84 -3.81 -9.10
C ALA A 40 -19.11 -3.81 -7.59
N GLU A 41 -18.37 -4.65 -6.86
CA GLU A 41 -18.46 -4.71 -5.40
C GLU A 41 -17.93 -3.44 -4.73
N ARG A 42 -16.85 -2.85 -5.25
CA ARG A 42 -16.34 -1.56 -4.75
C ARG A 42 -17.36 -0.44 -4.94
N TRP A 43 -18.03 -0.38 -6.09
CA TRP A 43 -19.07 0.62 -6.34
C TRP A 43 -20.28 0.45 -5.41
N ARG A 44 -20.71 -0.80 -5.17
CA ARG A 44 -21.75 -1.08 -4.18
C ARG A 44 -21.37 -0.53 -2.80
N LYS A 45 -20.15 -0.78 -2.34
CA LYS A 45 -19.64 -0.26 -1.06
C LYS A 45 -19.57 1.27 -1.00
N VAL A 46 -19.28 1.95 -2.12
CA VAL A 46 -19.31 3.43 -2.18
C VAL A 46 -20.74 3.94 -1.97
N ILE A 47 -21.73 3.33 -2.63
CA ILE A 47 -23.14 3.72 -2.50
C ILE A 47 -23.61 3.50 -1.07
N GLU A 48 -23.30 2.34 -0.49
CA GLU A 48 -23.69 1.98 0.88
C GLU A 48 -23.03 2.82 1.97
N ASN A 49 -21.89 3.44 1.66
CA ASN A 49 -21.19 4.35 2.58
C ASN A 49 -21.44 5.82 2.23
N ASP A 50 -22.48 6.16 1.47
CA ASP A 50 -22.80 7.54 1.08
C ASP A 50 -21.60 8.29 0.45
N GLY A 51 -20.79 7.59 -0.33
CA GLY A 51 -19.58 8.14 -0.94
C GLY A 51 -18.35 8.20 -0.04
N LEU A 52 -18.45 7.79 1.23
CA LEU A 52 -17.32 7.74 2.15
C LEU A 52 -16.40 6.54 1.88
N TYR A 53 -15.14 6.67 2.29
CA TYR A 53 -14.19 5.56 2.24
C TYR A 53 -14.64 4.42 3.17
N PHE A 54 -14.49 3.17 2.72
CA PHE A 54 -14.80 1.98 3.50
C PHE A 54 -13.53 1.23 3.95
N GLU A 55 -13.65 0.49 5.06
CA GLU A 55 -12.55 0.09 5.96
C GLU A 55 -11.45 -0.83 5.41
N GLU A 56 -11.58 -1.40 4.22
CA GLU A 56 -10.40 -2.01 3.55
C GLU A 56 -9.28 -0.99 3.29
N TYR A 57 -9.59 0.31 3.31
CA TYR A 57 -8.62 1.40 3.13
C TYR A 57 -8.37 2.26 4.39
N LEU A 58 -9.33 2.38 5.31
CA LEU A 58 -9.18 3.25 6.49
C LEU A 58 -8.15 2.71 7.50
N LEU A 59 -8.11 1.41 7.76
CA LEU A 59 -7.09 0.82 8.64
C LEU A 59 -5.68 1.00 8.06
N TRP A 60 -5.54 0.99 6.73
CA TRP A 60 -4.28 1.25 6.03
C TRP A 60 -3.87 2.73 6.11
N VAL A 61 -4.81 3.66 5.88
CA VAL A 61 -4.57 5.11 6.00
C VAL A 61 -4.20 5.47 7.44
N LEU A 62 -4.94 4.97 8.43
CA LEU A 62 -4.67 5.19 9.85
C LEU A 62 -3.33 4.56 10.26
N ASN A 63 -3.03 3.31 9.87
CA ASN A 63 -1.72 2.70 10.15
C ASN A 63 -0.55 3.41 9.44
N LYS A 64 -0.79 4.07 8.30
CA LYS A 64 0.24 4.85 7.59
C LYS A 64 0.44 6.23 8.23
N LEU A 65 -0.63 6.88 8.68
CA LEU A 65 -0.58 8.17 9.37
C LEU A 65 -0.02 8.04 10.80
N MET A 66 -0.40 7.00 11.54
CA MET A 66 0.08 6.74 12.90
C MET A 66 1.58 6.39 12.89
N ARG A 67 2.05 5.55 11.96
CA ARG A 67 3.50 5.29 11.79
C ARG A 67 4.30 6.52 11.35
N LYS A 68 3.70 7.44 10.59
CA LYS A 68 4.34 8.72 10.25
C LYS A 68 4.51 9.60 11.50
N LYS A 69 3.55 9.61 12.42
CA LYS A 69 3.67 10.32 13.70
C LYS A 69 4.76 9.75 14.59
N GLU A 70 4.89 8.43 14.67
CA GLU A 70 5.96 7.77 15.44
C GLU A 70 7.35 8.07 14.86
N PHE A 71 7.51 8.02 13.53
CA PHE A 71 8.77 8.37 12.86
C PHE A 71 9.13 9.86 13.01
N CYS A 72 8.15 10.76 12.99
CA CYS A 72 8.36 12.20 13.25
C CYS A 72 8.56 12.54 14.74
N ALA A 73 8.21 11.65 15.67
CA ALA A 73 8.49 11.79 17.09
C ALA A 73 9.93 11.34 17.40
N SER A 74 10.34 10.16 16.92
CA SER A 74 11.72 9.66 17.10
C SER A 74 12.77 10.52 16.40
N GLY A 75 12.42 11.12 15.24
CA GLY A 75 13.29 12.07 14.55
C GLY A 75 13.47 13.40 15.31
N ARG A 76 12.46 13.85 16.07
CA ARG A 76 12.58 15.09 16.86
C ARG A 76 13.43 14.94 18.11
N GLU A 77 13.49 13.74 18.70
CA GLU A 77 14.38 13.46 19.84
C GLU A 77 15.86 13.42 19.42
N LEU A 78 16.17 12.96 18.20
CA LEU A 78 17.53 12.92 17.67
C LEU A 78 18.09 14.31 17.29
N TYR A 79 17.23 15.29 16.99
CA TYR A 79 17.65 16.67 16.68
C TYR A 79 17.57 17.63 17.88
N ALA A 80 17.10 17.18 19.04
CA ALA A 80 17.04 17.99 20.27
C ALA A 80 18.28 17.83 21.17
N GLN A 81 19.27 17.02 20.75
CA GLN A 81 20.55 16.81 21.45
C GLN A 81 21.76 17.47 20.76
N HIS A 82 21.53 18.37 19.81
CA HIS A 82 22.56 19.20 19.19
C HIS A 82 22.23 20.68 19.30
#